data_AF-A0A968CFV4-F1
#
_entry.id   AF-A0A968CFV4-F1
#
_cell.length_a   1.000
_cell.length_b   1.000
_cell.length_c   1.000
_cell.angle_alpha   90.00
_cell.angle_beta   90.00
_cell.angle_gamma   90.00
#
_symmetry.space_group_name_H-M   'P 1'
#
loop_
_entity.id
_entity.type
_entity.pdbx_description
1 polymer ?
#
loop_
_entity_poly.entity_id
_entity_poly.type
_entity_poly.pdbx_seq_one_letter_code
_entity_poly.pdbx_strand_id
1 'polypeptide(L)'
;MTGTTNNNAVDEDSLWIHKYVDSKDTQYLGHLYEKYKRKIFMLCVKMVKNTEEAKDLTSETFIKAFDHITEFRCGSPFPPWLSRIATNLCIDHLRHGSRVKFQQIYSYETEAHTIDPRPLGNQNHLRHRILQVLKQLKPPQRRCFCLFYIHRLSYQEVADLTGYSFDQVRSHIQNGRRKFKILMEDS
;
A
#
# COMPACT_ATOMS: atom_id res chain seq x y z
N MET A 1 23.45 -13.85 16.97
CA MET A 1 23.64 -14.27 15.56
C MET A 1 22.79 -13.37 14.70
N THR A 2 23.44 -12.66 13.80
CA THR A 2 22.94 -11.49 13.07
C THR A 2 21.84 -11.86 12.08
N GLY A 3 20.62 -11.38 12.36
CA GLY A 3 19.50 -11.43 11.42
C GLY A 3 19.69 -10.37 10.35
N THR A 4 20.37 -10.72 9.26
CA THR A 4 20.46 -9.92 8.05
C THR A 4 19.06 -9.78 7.46
N THR A 5 18.41 -8.66 7.78
CA THR A 5 17.26 -8.17 7.05
C THR A 5 17.71 -7.97 5.61
N ASN A 6 16.88 -8.43 4.67
CA ASN A 6 17.04 -8.28 3.23
C ASN A 6 17.11 -6.79 2.86
N ASN A 7 18.31 -6.22 2.96
CA ASN A 7 18.63 -4.80 2.77
C ASN A 7 19.13 -4.53 1.33
N ASN A 8 19.14 -5.54 0.44
CA ASN A 8 19.70 -5.43 -0.91
C ASN A 8 18.78 -4.79 -1.95
N ALA A 9 17.49 -4.61 -1.67
CA ALA A 9 16.55 -4.01 -2.64
C ALA A 9 16.61 -2.46 -2.66
N VAL A 10 17.20 -1.83 -1.64
CA VAL A 10 17.27 -0.36 -1.51
C VAL A 10 18.32 0.26 -2.46
N ASP A 11 19.20 -0.57 -3.03
CA ASP A 11 20.30 -0.12 -3.89
C ASP A 11 19.95 -0.17 -5.40
N GLU A 12 19.29 -1.25 -5.86
CA GLU A 12 19.05 -1.48 -7.29
C GLU A 12 18.02 -0.50 -7.91
N ASP A 13 16.94 -0.18 -7.20
CA ASP A 13 15.94 0.77 -7.70
C ASP A 13 16.55 2.16 -7.85
N SER A 14 17.29 2.60 -6.84
CA SER A 14 18.00 3.86 -6.81
C SER A 14 19.04 3.94 -7.93
N LEU A 15 19.73 2.84 -8.20
CA LEU A 15 20.66 2.71 -9.31
C LEU A 15 19.97 2.88 -10.67
N TRP A 16 18.85 2.19 -10.92
CA TRP A 16 18.11 2.35 -12.17
C TRP A 16 17.55 3.76 -12.35
N ILE A 17 17.04 4.38 -11.28
CA ILE A 17 16.58 5.76 -11.30
C ILE A 17 17.74 6.70 -11.65
N HIS A 18 18.90 6.55 -11.00
CA HIS A 18 20.08 7.37 -11.29
C HIS A 18 20.55 7.20 -12.74
N LYS A 19 20.63 5.96 -13.23
CA LYS A 19 21.01 5.68 -14.62
C LYS A 19 20.02 6.26 -15.61
N TYR A 20 18.71 6.23 -15.34
CA TYR A 20 17.71 6.91 -16.15
C TYR A 20 17.89 8.43 -16.14
N VAL A 21 18.12 9.03 -14.98
CA VAL A 21 18.29 10.49 -14.85
C VAL A 21 19.48 10.98 -15.68
N ASP A 22 20.59 10.24 -15.67
CA ASP A 22 21.82 10.55 -16.39
C ASP A 22 21.73 10.26 -17.90
N SER A 23 21.29 9.05 -18.28
CA SER A 23 21.32 8.60 -19.68
C SER A 23 20.06 8.88 -20.48
N LYS A 24 18.92 9.13 -19.80
CA LYS A 24 17.55 9.14 -20.37
C LYS A 24 17.14 7.84 -21.07
N ASP A 25 17.87 6.75 -20.85
CA ASP A 25 17.55 5.46 -21.43
C ASP A 25 16.35 4.80 -20.72
N THR A 26 15.26 4.62 -21.46
CA THR A 26 14.00 4.09 -20.95
C THR A 26 14.08 2.63 -20.51
N GLN A 27 15.15 1.90 -20.83
CA GLN A 27 15.32 0.51 -20.35
C GLN A 27 15.30 0.44 -18.82
N TYR A 28 15.85 1.44 -18.13
CA TYR A 28 15.88 1.50 -16.67
C TYR A 28 14.49 1.69 -16.05
N LEU A 29 13.62 2.45 -16.73
CA LEU A 29 12.20 2.53 -16.37
C LEU A 29 11.49 1.20 -16.61
N GLY A 30 11.83 0.50 -17.70
CA GLY A 30 11.35 -0.84 -17.99
C GLY A 30 11.64 -1.84 -16.88
N HIS A 31 12.85 -1.81 -16.30
CA HIS A 31 13.19 -2.65 -15.16
C HIS A 31 12.34 -2.35 -13.91
N LEU A 32 12.11 -1.08 -13.60
CA LEU A 32 11.20 -0.68 -12.51
C LEU A 32 9.76 -1.14 -12.77
N TYR A 33 9.28 -0.98 -14.00
CA TYR A 33 7.96 -1.44 -14.40
C TYR A 33 7.81 -2.96 -14.20
N GLU A 34 8.71 -3.76 -14.76
CA GLU A 34 8.65 -5.22 -14.64
C GLU A 34 8.71 -5.70 -13.19
N LYS A 35 9.55 -5.06 -12.36
CA LYS A 35 9.70 -5.37 -10.94
C LYS A 35 8.43 -5.07 -10.14
N TYR A 36 7.72 -3.99 -10.46
CA TYR A 36 6.62 -3.49 -9.63
C TYR A 36 5.21 -3.66 -10.21
N LYS A 37 5.05 -3.95 -11.50
CA LYS A 37 3.74 -4.00 -12.19
C LYS A 37 2.74 -4.91 -11.49
N ARG A 38 3.17 -6.13 -11.10
CA ARG A 38 2.29 -7.09 -10.42
C ARG A 38 1.86 -6.59 -9.04
N LYS A 39 2.78 -5.95 -8.30
CA LYS A 39 2.49 -5.44 -6.95
C LYS A 39 1.49 -4.30 -7.00
N ILE A 40 1.68 -3.35 -7.92
CA ILE A 40 0.78 -2.21 -8.12
C ILE A 40 -0.57 -2.68 -8.64
N PHE A 41 -0.59 -3.58 -9.61
CA PHE A 41 -1.84 -4.19 -10.08
C PHE A 41 -2.65 -4.84 -8.96
N MET A 42 -2.00 -5.67 -8.12
CA MET A 42 -2.67 -6.29 -6.99
C MET A 42 -3.12 -5.28 -5.92
N LEU A 43 -2.44 -4.14 -5.77
CA LEU A 43 -2.90 -3.05 -4.90
C LEU A 43 -4.18 -2.43 -5.48
N CYS A 44 -4.18 -2.07 -6.76
CA CYS A 44 -5.33 -1.47 -7.43
C CYS A 44 -6.55 -2.40 -7.38
N VAL A 45 -6.39 -3.69 -7.72
CA VAL A 45 -7.46 -4.71 -7.65
C VAL A 45 -8.09 -4.75 -6.26
N LYS A 46 -7.28 -4.72 -5.20
CA LYS A 46 -7.79 -4.74 -3.82
C LYS A 46 -8.57 -3.49 -3.45
N MET A 47 -8.20 -2.34 -4.02
CA MET A 47 -8.83 -1.07 -3.71
C MET A 47 -10.13 -0.87 -4.48
N VAL A 48 -10.12 -1.10 -5.80
CA VAL A 48 -11.28 -0.81 -6.67
C VAL A 48 -12.19 -2.00 -6.92
N LYS A 49 -11.75 -3.23 -6.58
CA LYS A 49 -12.52 -4.49 -6.76
C LYS A 49 -13.04 -4.71 -8.19
N ASN A 50 -12.38 -4.11 -9.18
CA ASN A 50 -12.66 -4.24 -10.60
C ASN A 50 -11.33 -4.42 -11.33
N THR A 51 -11.18 -5.56 -12.00
CA THR A 51 -9.93 -5.93 -12.69
C THR A 51 -9.59 -4.99 -13.84
N GLU A 52 -10.59 -4.50 -14.58
CA GLU A 52 -10.35 -3.63 -15.74
C GLU A 52 -9.96 -2.23 -15.28
N GLU A 53 -10.74 -1.65 -14.36
CA GLU A 53 -10.39 -0.35 -13.74
C GLU A 53 -9.00 -0.43 -13.05
N ALA A 54 -8.65 -1.58 -12.46
CA ALA A 54 -7.34 -1.78 -11.86
C ALA A 54 -6.19 -1.82 -12.87
N LYS A 55 -6.40 -2.32 -14.09
CA LYS A 55 -5.39 -2.27 -15.17
C LYS A 55 -5.13 -0.83 -15.57
N ASP A 56 -6.19 -0.05 -15.78
CA ASP A 56 -6.09 1.36 -16.17
C ASP A 56 -5.35 2.17 -15.11
N LEU A 57 -5.74 2.02 -13.83
CA LEU A 57 -5.09 2.68 -12.71
C LEU A 57 -3.63 2.24 -12.52
N THR A 58 -3.30 0.99 -12.84
CA THR A 58 -1.90 0.52 -12.83
C THR A 58 -1.09 1.24 -13.89
N SER A 59 -1.60 1.30 -15.13
CA SER A 59 -0.96 2.01 -16.23
C SER A 59 -0.78 3.49 -15.90
N GLU A 60 -1.84 4.16 -15.43
CA GLU A 60 -1.80 5.57 -15.04
C GLU A 60 -0.81 5.82 -13.88
N THR A 61 -0.70 4.88 -12.93
CA THR A 61 0.30 4.96 -11.86
C THR A 61 1.71 5.04 -12.44
N PHE A 62 2.06 4.15 -13.37
CA PHE A 62 3.41 4.14 -13.94
C PHE A 62 3.68 5.33 -14.84
N ILE A 63 2.69 5.79 -15.61
CA ILE A 63 2.80 7.04 -16.38
C ILE A 63 3.14 8.20 -15.44
N LYS A 64 2.31 8.45 -14.42
CA LYS A 64 2.57 9.52 -13.44
C LYS A 64 3.89 9.33 -12.68
N ALA A 65 4.23 8.10 -12.31
CA ALA A 65 5.48 7.82 -11.63
C ALA A 65 6.69 8.14 -12.52
N PHE A 66 6.64 7.82 -13.81
CA PHE A 66 7.74 8.08 -14.73
C PHE A 66 7.84 9.55 -15.13
N ASP A 67 6.71 10.26 -15.23
CA ASP A 67 6.68 11.71 -15.44
C ASP A 67 7.35 12.49 -14.30
N HIS A 68 7.17 12.02 -13.06
CA HIS A 68 7.73 12.66 -11.86
C HIS A 68 8.98 11.96 -11.28
N ILE A 69 9.59 11.04 -12.02
CA ILE A 69 10.70 10.22 -11.49
C ILE A 69 11.96 11.04 -11.22
N THR A 70 12.12 12.18 -11.88
CA THR A 70 13.24 13.13 -11.66
C THR A 70 13.06 13.94 -10.38
N GLU A 71 11.82 14.13 -9.93
CA GLU A 71 11.47 14.82 -8.68
C GLU A 71 11.50 13.87 -7.47
N PHE A 72 11.57 12.56 -7.71
CA PHE A 72 11.70 11.56 -6.68
C PHE A 72 13.01 11.78 -5.91
N ARG A 73 12.88 12.26 -4.67
CA ARG A 73 14.03 12.53 -3.80
C ARG A 73 14.70 11.20 -3.40
N CYS A 74 15.99 11.06 -3.69
CA CYS A 74 16.88 9.94 -3.33
C CYS A 74 16.94 9.53 -1.83
N GLY A 75 16.13 10.11 -0.94
CA GLY A 75 16.04 9.74 0.47
C GLY A 75 14.81 8.90 0.85
N SER A 76 13.83 8.73 -0.04
CA SER A 76 12.67 7.87 0.20
C SER A 76 12.82 6.57 -0.59
N PRO A 77 12.39 5.40 -0.08
CA PRO A 77 12.38 4.19 -0.89
C PRO A 77 11.36 4.28 -2.02
N PHE A 78 11.70 3.78 -3.22
CA PHE A 78 10.85 3.84 -4.40
C PHE A 78 9.51 3.09 -4.25
N PRO A 79 9.46 1.86 -3.67
CA PRO A 79 8.21 1.12 -3.62
C PRO A 79 7.10 1.79 -2.78
N PRO A 80 7.38 2.35 -1.59
CA PRO A 80 6.43 3.18 -0.84
C PRO A 80 5.93 4.40 -1.62
N TRP A 81 6.81 5.10 -2.33
CA TRP A 81 6.44 6.27 -3.14
C TRP A 81 5.50 5.88 -4.30
N LEU A 82 5.87 4.85 -5.06
CA LEU A 82 5.02 4.32 -6.14
C LEU A 82 3.65 3.84 -5.62
N SER A 83 3.64 3.16 -4.47
CA SER A 83 2.38 2.69 -3.86
C SER A 83 1.47 3.85 -3.43
N ARG A 84 2.05 5.01 -3.07
CA ARG A 84 1.28 6.22 -2.72
C ARG A 84 0.60 6.82 -3.94
N ILE A 85 1.30 6.90 -5.08
CA ILE A 85 0.71 7.35 -6.34
C ILE A 85 -0.49 6.48 -6.70
N ALA A 86 -0.30 5.15 -6.71
CA ALA A 86 -1.39 4.21 -7.01
C ALA A 86 -2.58 4.32 -6.06
N THR A 87 -2.30 4.48 -4.76
CA THR A 87 -3.35 4.62 -3.75
C THR A 87 -4.16 5.89 -3.96
N ASN A 88 -3.50 7.01 -4.26
CA ASN A 88 -4.18 8.28 -4.52
C ASN A 88 -5.07 8.18 -5.75
N LEU A 89 -4.56 7.61 -6.84
CA LEU A 89 -5.34 7.37 -8.06
C LEU A 89 -6.57 6.50 -7.79
N CYS A 90 -6.42 5.42 -7.04
CA CYS A 90 -7.55 4.57 -6.67
C CYS A 90 -8.58 5.34 -5.83
N ILE A 91 -8.14 6.16 -4.88
CA ILE A 91 -9.05 6.97 -4.05
C ILE A 91 -9.79 7.99 -4.90
N ASP A 92 -9.09 8.70 -5.76
CA ASP A 92 -9.68 9.71 -6.63
C ASP A 92 -10.70 9.05 -7.56
N HIS A 93 -10.35 7.94 -8.21
CA HIS A 93 -11.27 7.16 -9.03
C HIS A 93 -12.54 6.76 -8.25
N LEU A 94 -12.38 6.25 -7.03
CA LEU A 94 -13.51 5.82 -6.20
C LEU A 94 -14.35 6.98 -5.67
N ARG A 95 -13.77 8.18 -5.50
CA ARG A 95 -14.51 9.42 -5.17
C ARG A 95 -15.40 9.87 -6.33
N HIS A 96 -14.91 9.78 -7.57
CA HIS A 96 -15.65 10.21 -8.76
C HIS A 96 -16.71 9.19 -9.22
N GLY A 97 -16.50 7.89 -8.95
CA GLY A 97 -17.38 6.78 -9.39
C GLY A 97 -18.69 6.56 -8.61
N SER A 98 -19.20 7.54 -7.87
CA SER A 98 -20.33 7.51 -6.91
C SER A 98 -19.99 7.08 -5.47
N ARG A 99 -20.77 7.59 -4.49
CA ARG A 99 -20.66 7.25 -3.05
C ARG A 99 -20.65 5.75 -2.76
N VAL A 100 -21.28 4.93 -3.61
CA VAL A 100 -21.39 3.47 -3.44
C VAL A 100 -20.05 2.76 -3.71
N LYS A 101 -19.30 3.17 -4.75
CA LYS A 101 -17.96 2.62 -5.03
C LYS A 101 -16.96 3.05 -3.96
N PHE A 102 -17.06 4.29 -3.48
CA PHE A 102 -16.22 4.76 -2.37
C PHE A 102 -16.41 3.89 -1.12
N GLN A 103 -17.66 3.51 -0.78
CA GLN A 103 -17.99 2.55 0.28
C GLN A 103 -17.37 1.14 0.11
N GLN A 104 -16.82 0.77 -1.05
CA GLN A 104 -16.14 -0.53 -1.21
C GLN A 104 -14.74 -0.55 -0.59
N ILE A 105 -14.04 0.59 -0.49
CA ILE A 105 -12.81 0.72 0.33
C ILE A 105 -13.10 0.35 1.79
N TYR A 106 -14.34 0.61 2.21
CA TYR A 106 -14.81 0.42 3.56
C TYR A 106 -14.99 -1.06 3.90
N SER A 107 -15.11 -1.92 2.89
CA SER A 107 -15.24 -3.38 3.01
C SER A 107 -13.90 -4.13 3.09
N TYR A 108 -12.79 -3.43 3.36
CA TYR A 108 -11.50 -4.06 3.71
C TYR A 108 -11.58 -4.99 4.94
N GLU A 109 -12.74 -5.04 5.62
CA GLU A 109 -13.06 -5.99 6.67
C GLU A 109 -13.07 -7.46 6.23
N THR A 110 -13.18 -7.76 4.92
CA THR A 110 -13.48 -9.13 4.46
C THR A 110 -12.33 -9.86 3.74
N GLU A 111 -11.24 -9.21 3.35
CA GLU A 111 -10.20 -9.86 2.53
C GLU A 111 -8.89 -10.18 3.28
N ALA A 112 -9.04 -10.71 4.49
CA ALA A 112 -8.06 -11.68 5.02
C ALA A 112 -8.18 -13.07 4.34
N HIS A 113 -8.97 -13.18 3.27
CA HIS A 113 -9.41 -14.45 2.66
C HIS A 113 -8.96 -14.70 1.21
N THR A 114 -8.30 -13.76 0.52
CA THR A 114 -7.74 -14.04 -0.82
C THR A 114 -6.27 -14.47 -0.70
N ILE A 115 -6.15 -15.80 -0.57
CA ILE A 115 -4.93 -16.61 -0.54
C ILE A 115 -4.29 -16.55 -1.94
N ASP A 116 -3.07 -16.03 -2.05
CA ASP A 116 -2.16 -16.35 -3.17
C ASP A 116 -1.41 -17.62 -2.73
N PRO A 117 -1.70 -18.80 -3.32
CA PRO A 117 -1.07 -20.04 -2.93
C PRO A 117 0.31 -20.11 -3.58
N ARG A 118 1.30 -19.45 -2.99
CA ARG A 118 2.71 -19.72 -3.30
C ARG A 118 3.45 -20.16 -2.03
N PRO A 119 4.03 -21.38 -2.00
CA PRO A 119 4.64 -21.92 -0.79
C PRO A 119 6.08 -21.45 -0.66
N LEU A 120 6.36 -20.41 0.13
CA LEU A 120 7.73 -19.98 0.44
C LEU A 120 7.85 -19.47 1.91
N GLY A 121 8.04 -20.42 2.85
CA GLY A 121 8.76 -20.21 4.12
C GLY A 121 8.14 -19.32 5.23
N ASN A 122 8.99 -18.99 6.22
CA ASN A 122 8.67 -18.27 7.47
C ASN A 122 7.93 -16.92 7.31
N GLN A 123 7.99 -16.30 6.14
CA GLN A 123 7.24 -15.08 5.81
C GLN A 123 5.72 -15.29 5.88
N ASN A 124 5.23 -16.50 5.60
CA ASN A 124 3.81 -16.81 5.71
C ASN A 124 3.33 -16.85 7.17
N HIS A 125 4.17 -17.26 8.12
CA HIS A 125 3.79 -17.26 9.54
C HIS A 125 3.64 -15.86 10.10
N LEU A 126 4.60 -14.96 9.83
CA LEU A 126 4.49 -13.55 10.26
C LEU A 126 3.29 -12.86 9.60
N ARG A 127 3.10 -13.06 8.29
CA ARG A 127 1.96 -12.50 7.57
C ARG A 127 0.62 -13.02 8.12
N HIS A 128 0.52 -14.33 8.34
CA HIS A 128 -0.66 -14.93 8.94
C HIS A 128 -0.92 -14.38 10.35
N ARG A 129 0.12 -14.24 11.17
CA ARG A 129 0.04 -13.64 12.50
C ARG A 129 -0.47 -12.21 12.46
N ILE A 130 0.07 -11.36 11.58
CA ILE A 130 -0.41 -9.98 11.39
C ILE A 130 -1.91 -9.98 11.06
N LEU A 131 -2.36 -10.85 10.15
CA LEU A 131 -3.77 -10.94 9.78
C LEU A 131 -4.65 -11.38 10.97
N GLN A 132 -4.19 -12.33 11.79
CA GLN A 132 -4.91 -12.78 12.99
C GLN A 132 -5.00 -11.66 14.03
N VAL A 133 -3.92 -10.91 14.25
CA VAL A 133 -3.93 -9.76 15.18
C VAL A 133 -4.86 -8.65 14.69
N LEU A 134 -4.82 -8.33 13.40
CA LEU A 134 -5.71 -7.33 12.81
C LEU A 134 -7.19 -7.69 13.02
N LYS A 135 -7.57 -8.97 12.93
CA LYS A 135 -8.94 -9.45 13.18
C LYS A 135 -9.41 -9.23 14.62
N GLN A 136 -8.50 -9.11 15.58
CA GLN A 136 -8.83 -8.88 16.98
C GLN A 136 -9.00 -7.38 17.33
N LEU A 137 -8.64 -6.48 16.42
CA LEU A 137 -8.91 -5.05 16.59
C LEU A 137 -10.41 -4.76 16.38
N LYS A 138 -10.96 -3.78 17.13
CA LYS A 138 -12.34 -3.33 16.90
C LYS A 138 -12.51 -2.83 15.45
N PRO A 139 -13.68 -3.01 14.81
CA PRO A 139 -13.89 -2.62 13.41
C PRO A 139 -13.40 -1.20 13.06
N PRO A 140 -13.70 -0.14 13.85
CA PRO A 140 -13.22 1.21 13.54
C PRO A 140 -11.69 1.37 13.69
N GLN A 141 -11.09 0.68 14.67
CA GLN A 141 -9.64 0.68 14.88
C GLN A 141 -8.92 -0.02 13.75
N ARG A 142 -9.35 -1.25 13.40
CA ARG A 142 -8.81 -2.03 12.29
C ARG A 142 -8.86 -1.23 10.99
N ARG A 143 -10.01 -0.63 10.71
CA ARG A 143 -10.24 0.20 9.52
C ARG A 143 -9.26 1.37 9.44
N CYS A 144 -9.24 2.24 10.46
CA CYS A 144 -8.37 3.42 10.45
C CYS A 144 -6.89 3.02 10.46
N PHE A 145 -6.53 1.94 11.16
CA PHE A 145 -5.18 1.38 11.19
C PHE A 145 -4.73 0.93 9.79
N CYS A 146 -5.56 0.15 9.08
CA CYS A 146 -5.24 -0.31 7.73
C CYS A 146 -5.11 0.86 6.74
N LEU A 147 -6.06 1.80 6.75
CA LEU A 147 -6.02 2.96 5.87
C LEU A 147 -4.75 3.81 6.11
N PHE A 148 -4.37 4.03 7.36
CA PHE A 148 -3.18 4.81 7.70
C PHE A 148 -1.87 4.04 7.44
N TYR A 149 -1.71 2.85 7.99
CA TYR A 149 -0.42 2.13 7.95
C TYR A 149 -0.21 1.31 6.68
N ILE A 150 -1.28 0.76 6.08
CA ILE A 150 -1.18 -0.08 4.89
C ILE A 150 -1.37 0.77 3.63
N HIS A 151 -2.43 1.57 3.58
CA HIS A 151 -2.74 2.43 2.44
C HIS A 151 -2.05 3.80 2.49
N ARG A 152 -1.30 4.10 3.55
CA ARG A 152 -0.49 5.34 3.66
C ARG A 152 -1.31 6.62 3.54
N LEU A 153 -2.57 6.58 3.98
CA LEU A 153 -3.43 7.76 4.02
C LEU A 153 -3.07 8.65 5.20
N SER A 154 -3.16 9.95 5.01
CA SER A 154 -3.11 10.94 6.09
C SER A 154 -4.34 10.83 6.99
N TYR A 155 -4.26 11.38 8.21
CA TYR A 155 -5.42 11.46 9.10
C TYR A 155 -6.63 12.11 8.44
N GLN A 156 -6.41 13.16 7.63
CA GLN A 156 -7.47 13.86 6.92
C GLN A 156 -8.11 12.97 5.84
N GLU A 157 -7.30 12.31 5.00
CA GLU A 157 -7.83 11.37 4.00
C GLU A 157 -8.58 10.21 4.65
N VAL A 158 -8.12 9.71 5.81
CA VAL A 158 -8.86 8.70 6.57
C VAL A 158 -10.16 9.28 7.14
N ALA A 159 -10.21 10.53 7.59
CA ALA A 159 -11.44 11.16 8.07
C ALA A 159 -12.44 11.33 6.92
N ASP A 160 -12.01 11.95 5.83
CA ASP A 160 -12.80 12.15 4.60
C ASP A 160 -13.33 10.81 4.08
N LEU A 161 -12.50 9.77 4.15
CA LEU A 161 -12.89 8.43 3.77
C LEU A 161 -13.86 7.87 4.78
N THR A 162 -13.49 7.64 6.03
CA THR A 162 -14.34 6.90 6.96
C THR A 162 -15.63 7.61 7.40
N GLY A 163 -15.74 8.93 7.21
CA GLY A 163 -16.81 9.76 7.76
C GLY A 163 -16.66 10.05 9.25
N TYR A 164 -15.57 9.59 9.88
CA TYR A 164 -15.23 9.92 11.26
C TYR A 164 -14.60 11.31 11.34
N SER A 165 -14.77 11.98 12.48
CA SER A 165 -14.00 13.19 12.78
C SER A 165 -12.49 12.91 12.87
N PHE A 166 -11.67 13.94 12.66
CA PHE A 166 -10.21 13.85 12.78
C PHE A 166 -9.77 13.24 14.13
N ASP A 167 -10.40 13.64 15.23
CA ASP A 167 -10.08 13.14 16.57
C ASP A 167 -10.49 11.67 16.77
N GLN A 168 -11.63 11.25 16.22
CA GLN A 168 -12.03 9.84 16.21
C GLN A 168 -11.02 9.00 15.42
N VAL A 169 -10.58 9.46 14.24
CA VAL A 169 -9.54 8.78 13.45
C VAL A 169 -8.23 8.68 14.24
N ARG A 170 -7.78 9.78 14.84
CA ARG A 170 -6.56 9.81 15.67
C ARG A 170 -6.65 8.82 16.82
N SER A 171 -7.77 8.81 17.54
CA SER A 171 -8.04 7.88 18.63
C SER A 171 -8.07 6.42 18.16
N HIS A 172 -8.75 6.13 17.04
CA HIS A 172 -8.82 4.78 16.48
C HIS A 172 -7.45 4.25 16.05
N ILE A 173 -6.62 5.07 15.42
CA ILE A 173 -5.25 4.70 15.00
C ILE A 173 -4.37 4.44 16.22
N GLN A 174 -4.38 5.34 17.21
CA GLN A 174 -3.56 5.20 18.41
C GLN A 174 -3.92 3.96 19.22
N ASN A 175 -5.22 3.76 19.47
CA ASN A 175 -5.72 2.60 20.22
C ASN A 175 -5.50 1.29 19.44
N GLY A 176 -5.73 1.31 18.13
CA GLY A 176 -5.44 0.18 17.24
C GLY A 176 -3.96 -0.20 17.28
N ARG A 177 -3.04 0.77 17.18
CA ARG A 177 -1.59 0.53 17.28
C ARG A 177 -1.18 -0.04 18.63
N ARG A 178 -1.69 0.51 19.73
CA ARG A 178 -1.40 0.01 21.08
C ARG A 178 -1.83 -1.45 21.22
N LYS A 179 -3.06 -1.77 20.82
CA LYS A 179 -3.59 -3.14 20.91
C LYS A 179 -2.86 -4.10 19.96
N PHE A 180 -2.55 -3.66 18.75
CA PHE A 180 -1.76 -4.44 17.79
C PHE A 180 -0.39 -4.81 18.37
N LYS A 181 0.31 -3.85 19.00
CA LYS A 181 1.61 -4.10 19.65
C LYS A 181 1.51 -5.17 20.73
N ILE A 182 0.57 -5.03 21.67
CA ILE A 182 0.35 -5.98 22.76
C ILE A 182 0.11 -7.41 22.21
N LEU A 183 -0.80 -7.54 21.25
CA LEU A 183 -1.12 -8.84 20.63
C LEU A 183 0.03 -9.44 19.81
N MET A 184 0.97 -8.61 19.35
CA MET A 184 2.18 -9.05 18.66
C MET A 184 3.32 -9.40 19.63
N GLU A 185 3.24 -9.04 20.90
CA GLU A 185 4.22 -9.36 21.95
C GLU A 185 3.76 -10.59 22.78
N ASP A 186 2.45 -10.74 22.99
CA ASP A 186 1.84 -11.83 23.79
C ASP A 186 1.72 -13.19 23.04
N SER A 187 2.48 -13.45 21.96
CA SER A 187 2.41 -14.74 21.23
C SER A 187 3.74 -15.22 20.66
#